data_AF-A0A1M3C3R1-F1
#
_entry.id   AF-A0A1M3C3R1-F1
#
_cell.length_a   1.000
_cell.length_b   1.000
_cell.length_c   1.000
_cell.angle_alpha   90.00
_cell.angle_beta   90.00
_cell.angle_gamma   90.00
#
_symmetry.space_group_name_H-M   'P 1'
#
loop_
_entity.id
_entity.type
_entity.pdbx_description
1 polymer ?
#
loop_
_entity_poly.entity_id
_entity_poly.type
_entity_poly.pdbx_seq_one_letter_code
_entity_poly.pdbx_strand_id
1 'polypeptide(L)' 'MHPVQKAFVEHDAFQCGYCTPGQICSTIGLLNEGHAHTRDDIRELMSGNLCRCGAYTNIADAIEDVLSSRASWREAAE' A
#
# COMPACT_ATOMS: atom_id res chain seq x y z
N MET A 1 5.99 13.37 -4.56
CA MET A 1 5.34 12.06 -4.78
C MET A 1 4.78 11.60 -3.45
N HIS A 2 3.54 11.12 -3.40
CA HIS A 2 2.92 10.66 -2.16
C HIS A 2 3.74 9.49 -1.57
N PRO A 3 3.92 9.36 -0.24
CA PRO A 3 4.74 8.29 0.35
C PRO A 3 4.32 6.87 -0.06
N VAL A 4 3.01 6.61 -0.16
CA VAL A 4 2.51 5.34 -0.73
C VAL A 4 2.97 5.12 -2.18
N GLN A 5 2.92 6.14 -3.03
CA GLN A 5 3.40 6.02 -4.41
C GLN A 5 4.91 5.75 -4.45
N LYS A 6 5.67 6.38 -3.54
CA LYS A 6 7.11 6.17 -3.41
C LYS A 6 7.43 4.73 -3.02
N ALA A 7 6.79 4.21 -1.98
CA ALA A 7 6.95 2.82 -1.56
C ALA A 7 6.58 1.84 -2.67
N PHE A 8 5.51 2.10 -3.43
CA PHE A 8 5.14 1.24 -4.55
C PHE A 8 6.23 1.19 -5.64
N VAL A 9 6.98 2.27 -5.84
CA VAL A 9 8.15 2.30 -6.74
C VAL A 9 9.35 1.58 -6.15
N GLU A 10 9.67 1.83 -4.88
CA GLU A 10 10.84 1.27 -4.21
C GLU A 10 10.76 -0.25 -4.04
N HIS A 11 9.54 -0.78 -3.87
CA HIS A 11 9.29 -2.22 -3.69
C HIS A 11 8.86 -2.94 -4.97
N ASP A 12 8.86 -2.28 -6.13
CA ASP A 12 8.35 -2.85 -7.39
C ASP A 12 6.93 -3.44 -7.21
N ALA A 13 6.04 -2.69 -6.54
CA ALA A 13 4.68 -3.10 -6.18
C ALA A 13 3.69 -2.96 -7.36
N PHE A 14 4.17 -3.11 -8.60
CA PHE A 14 3.39 -3.08 -9.82
C PHE A 14 4.10 -3.80 -10.96
N GLN A 15 3.36 -4.12 -12.02
CA GLN A 15 3.95 -4.54 -13.30
C GLN A 15 3.23 -3.81 -14.44
N CYS A 16 2.06 -4.30 -14.88
CA CYS A 16 1.29 -3.63 -15.94
C CYS A 16 0.67 -2.29 -15.52
N GLY A 17 0.67 -1.98 -14.22
CA GLY A 17 0.14 -0.73 -13.67
C GLY A 17 -1.39 -0.62 -13.59
N TYR A 18 -2.15 -1.54 -14.20
CA TYR A 18 -3.61 -1.40 -14.33
C TYR A 18 -4.33 -1.33 -12.97
N CYS A 19 -3.95 -2.18 -12.01
CA CYS A 19 -4.53 -2.17 -10.66
C CYS A 19 -3.91 -1.11 -9.74
N THR A 20 -2.77 -0.53 -10.10
CA THR A 20 -1.94 0.29 -9.21
C THR A 20 -2.68 1.51 -8.63
N PRO A 21 -3.50 2.26 -9.39
CA PRO A 21 -4.29 3.36 -8.82
C PRO A 21 -5.26 2.89 -7.72
N GLY A 22 -5.95 1.76 -7.92
CA GLY A 22 -6.85 1.18 -6.91
C GLY A 22 -6.10 0.74 -5.66
N GLN A 23 -4.98 0.05 -5.84
CA GLN A 23 -4.10 -0.36 -4.74
C GLN A 23 -3.61 0.82 -3.90
N ILE A 24 -3.21 1.93 -4.53
CA ILE A 24 -2.75 3.14 -3.84
C ILE A 24 -3.90 3.77 -3.05
N CYS A 25 -5.06 3.96 -3.66
CA CYS A 25 -6.22 4.56 -2.99
C CYS A 25 -6.69 3.72 -1.79
N SER A 26 -6.77 2.40 -1.95
CA SER A 26 -7.14 1.50 -0.86
C SER A 26 -6.07 1.42 0.22
N THR A 27 -4.79 1.50 -0.14
CA THR A 27 -3.70 1.60 0.85
C THR A 27 -3.86 2.86 1.71
N ILE A 28 -4.18 4.01 1.10
CA ILE A 28 -4.43 5.25 1.86
C ILE A 28 -5.65 5.09 2.79
N GLY A 29 -6.72 4.44 2.33
CA GLY A 29 -7.87 4.09 3.16
C GLY A 29 -7.49 3.22 4.36
N LEU A 30 -6.80 2.11 4.11
CA LEU A 30 -6.26 1.19 5.13
C LEU A 30 -5.39 1.94 6.15
N LEU A 31 -4.51 2.82 5.67
CA LEU A 31 -3.64 3.65 6.52
C LEU A 31 -4.40 4.70 7.34
N ASN A 32 -5.58 5.16 6.89
CA ASN A 32 -6.41 6.09 7.65
C ASN A 32 -7.26 5.37 8.69
N GLU A 33 -7.79 4.20 8.35
CA GLU A 33 -8.57 3.35 9.26
C GLU A 33 -7.73 2.82 10.42
N GLY A 34 -6.47 2.46 10.14
CA GLY A 34 -5.51 2.08 11.18
C GLY A 34 -5.75 0.71 11.83
N HIS A 35 -6.49 -0.17 11.15
CA HIS A 35 -6.77 -1.55 11.60
C HIS A 35 -5.69 -2.56 11.21
N ALA A 36 -4.77 -2.20 10.30
CA ALA A 36 -3.69 -3.09 9.89
C ALA A 36 -2.54 -3.07 10.92
N HIS A 37 -2.30 -4.22 11.56
CA HIS A 37 -1.22 -4.41 12.53
C HIS A 37 -0.25 -5.53 12.14
N THR A 38 -0.68 -6.42 11.26
CA THR A 38 0.07 -7.57 10.75
C THR A 38 -0.02 -7.65 9.23
N ARG A 39 0.86 -8.45 8.62
CA ARG A 39 0.80 -8.74 7.18
C ARG A 39 -0.49 -9.39 6.75
N ASP A 40 -1.06 -10.24 7.61
CA ASP A 40 -2.32 -10.91 7.30
C ASP A 40 -3.50 -9.93 7.37
N ASP A 41 -3.45 -8.91 8.26
CA ASP A 41 -4.43 -7.81 8.22
C ASP A 41 -4.33 -7.04 6.89
N ILE A 42 -3.12 -6.75 6.41
CA ILE A 42 -2.91 -6.07 5.12
C ILE A 42 -3.53 -6.88 4.00
N ARG A 43 -3.32 -8.20 3.97
CA ARG A 43 -3.88 -9.09 2.94
C ARG A 43 -5.40 -9.11 2.97
N GLU A 44 -5.98 -9.21 4.15
CA GLU A 44 -7.43 -9.27 4.32
C GLU A 44 -8.08 -7.94 3.92
N LEU A 45 -7.56 -6.82 4.44
CA LEU A 45 -8.09 -5.48 4.18
C LEU A 45 -7.87 -5.04 2.72
N MET A 46 -6.85 -5.56 2.05
CA MET A 46 -6.58 -5.29 0.63
C MET A 46 -7.20 -6.31 -0.32
N SER A 47 -7.92 -7.34 0.18
CA SER A 47 -8.43 -8.47 -0.62
C SER A 47 -9.36 -8.07 -1.77
N GLY A 48 -10.04 -6.91 -1.65
CA GLY A 48 -10.88 -6.34 -2.72
C GLY A 48 -10.10 -5.79 -3.93
N ASN A 49 -8.79 -5.64 -3.84
CA ASN A 49 -7.96 -5.08 -4.91
C ASN A 49 -7.25 -6.18 -5.71
N LEU A 50 -7.84 -6.55 -6.86
CA LEU A 50 -7.33 -7.63 -7.70
C LEU A 50 -6.10 -7.18 -8.53
N CYS A 51 -5.06 -7.99 -8.51
CA CYS A 51 -3.85 -7.87 -9.32
C CYS A 51 -3.68 -9.08 -10.24
N ARG A 52 -3.76 -8.89 -11.56
CA ARG A 52 -3.56 -10.00 -12.52
C ARG A 52 -2.08 -10.36 -12.72
N CYS A 53 -1.19 -9.41 -12.47
CA CYS A 53 0.26 -9.60 -12.57
C CYS A 53 0.84 -10.40 -11.39
N GLY A 54 0.10 -10.53 -10.29
CA GLY A 54 0.54 -11.28 -9.11
C GLY A 54 1.53 -10.53 -8.21
N ALA A 55 1.56 -9.20 -8.25
CA ALA A 55 2.49 -8.37 -7.46
C ALA A 55 2.12 -8.26 -5.96
N TYR A 56 1.26 -9.15 -5.43
CA TYR A 56 0.68 -9.01 -4.08
C TYR A 56 1.72 -9.02 -2.96
N THR A 57 2.80 -9.80 -3.09
CA THR A 57 3.87 -9.84 -2.09
C THR A 57 4.51 -8.46 -1.94
N ASN A 58 4.94 -7.88 -3.07
CA ASN A 58 5.57 -6.56 -3.14
C ASN A 58 4.61 -5.42 -2.74
N ILE A 59 3.32 -5.54 -3.06
CA ILE A 59 2.29 -4.61 -2.58
C ILE A 59 2.22 -4.64 -1.05
N ALA A 60 2.20 -5.83 -0.44
CA ALA A 60 2.20 -5.94 1.01
C ALA A 60 3.50 -5.38 1.62
N ASP A 61 4.66 -5.62 1.01
CA ASP A 61 5.95 -5.06 1.45
C ASP A 61 5.93 -3.51 1.44
N ALA A 62 5.40 -2.92 0.37
CA ALA A 62 5.25 -1.46 0.27
C ALA A 62 4.33 -0.89 1.36
N ILE A 63 3.25 -1.59 1.70
CA ILE A 63 2.30 -1.15 2.75
C ILE A 63 2.93 -1.27 4.14
N GLU A 64 3.64 -2.36 4.41
CA GLU A 64 4.38 -2.57 5.67
C GLU A 64 5.41 -1.47 5.90
N ASP A 65 6.16 -1.09 4.86
CA ASP A 65 7.14 -0.01 4.91
C ASP A 65 6.48 1.32 5.32
N VAL A 66 5.38 1.70 4.65
CA VAL A 66 4.65 2.93 4.98
C VAL A 66 4.01 2.90 6.38
N LEU A 67 3.56 1.74 6.84
CA LEU A 67 3.06 1.53 8.21
C LEU A 67 4.18 1.70 9.24
N SER A 68 5.40 1.26 8.92
CA SER A 68 6.57 1.44 9.79
C SER A 68 7.01 2.91 9.86
N SER A 69 6.81 3.66 8.77
CA SER A 69 7.18 5.08 8.64
C SER A 69 6.01 6.03 8.90
N ARG A 70 4.91 5.57 9.53
CA ARG A 70 3.60 6.26 9.53
C ARG A 70 3.60 7.69 10.08
N ALA A 71 4.54 8.02 10.97
CA ALA A 71 4.72 9.38 11.48
C ALA A 71 5.12 10.38 10.39
N SER A 72 5.91 9.95 9.40
CA SER A 72 6.53 10.82 8.39
C SER A 72 5.58 11.26 7.26
N TRP A 73 4.45 10.59 7.02
CA TRP A 73 3.58 10.93 5.89
C TRP A 73 2.36 11.76 6.26
N ARG A 74 1.89 11.73 7.52
CA ARG A 74 0.81 12.60 7.99
C ARG A 74 1.21 14.08 7.96
N GLU A 75 2.45 14.39 8.30
CA GLU A 75 3.03 15.74 8.17
C GLU A 75 3.16 16.22 6.71
N ALA A 76 3.14 15.32 5.73
CA ALA A 76 3.24 15.67 4.31
C ALA A 76 1.86 15.81 3.63
N ALA A 77 0.77 15.45 4.32
CA ALA A 77 -0.60 15.52 3.83
C ALA A 77 -1.39 16.74 4.39
N GLU A 78 -0.82 17.45 5.36
CA GLU A 78 -1.22 18.79 5.81
C GLU A 78 -0.41 19.88 5.09
#